data_AF-A0A973BAE1-F1
#
_entry.id   AF-A0A973BAE1-F1
#
_cell.length_a   1.000
_cell.length_b   1.000
_cell.length_c   1.000
_cell.angle_alpha   90.00
_cell.angle_beta   90.00
_cell.angle_gamma   90.00
#
_symmetry.space_group_name_H-M   'P 1'
#
loop_
_entity.id
_entity.type
_entity.pdbx_description
1 polymer ?
#
loop_
_entity_poly.entity_id
_entity_poly.type
_entity_poly.pdbx_seq_one_letter_code
_entity_poly.pdbx_strand_id
1 'polypeptide(L)'
;DLDPAANGFYLKQQIKSYGPLDVKQLDGEWDYCIVHQQAPTSKEVNNTDLAIGRFIHPAKKDKSFLWHNGIIKEGKFEGDWDTEWLFDQVLNEDLNEVDGTFACMLYHENQIYVFRNEISPLFKSDSTFSSTLFPGASTVTPNVYWKLDYNSEILEQGFNFKTKENPYYFGE
;
A
#
# COMPACT_ATOMS: atom_id res chain seq x y z
N ASP A 1 -9.71 13.20 -4.93
CA ASP A 1 -11.01 12.52 -5.06
C ASP A 1 -11.16 12.02 -6.47
N LEU A 2 -11.53 10.75 -6.65
CA LEU A 2 -11.72 10.14 -7.97
C LEU A 2 -13.13 10.43 -8.50
N ASP A 3 -13.22 10.71 -9.80
CA ASP A 3 -14.41 11.24 -10.47
C ASP A 3 -15.57 10.21 -10.52
N PRO A 4 -16.79 10.58 -10.07
CA PRO A 4 -18.00 9.75 -10.08
C PRO A 4 -18.47 9.25 -11.45
N ALA A 5 -17.96 9.79 -12.55
CA ALA A 5 -18.45 9.46 -13.89
C ALA A 5 -18.10 8.04 -14.39
N ALA A 6 -17.35 7.23 -13.62
CA ALA A 6 -16.84 5.95 -14.11
C ALA A 6 -17.55 4.69 -13.60
N ASN A 7 -18.23 4.69 -12.43
CA ASN A 7 -19.04 3.54 -11.92
C ASN A 7 -19.66 3.74 -10.51
N GLY A 8 -19.65 4.95 -9.93
CA GLY A 8 -20.28 5.20 -8.62
C GLY A 8 -19.53 4.69 -7.38
N PHE A 9 -18.24 4.34 -7.49
CA PHE A 9 -17.37 4.02 -6.35
C PHE A 9 -16.51 5.21 -5.94
N TYR A 10 -16.68 5.70 -4.72
CA TYR A 10 -16.05 6.87 -4.14
C TYR A 10 -14.90 6.48 -3.21
N LEU A 11 -13.69 6.41 -3.76
CA LEU A 11 -12.47 6.21 -2.97
C LEU A 11 -11.94 7.52 -2.41
N LYS A 12 -11.91 7.64 -1.08
CA LYS A 12 -11.23 8.72 -0.37
C LYS A 12 -9.76 8.40 -0.15
N GLN A 13 -8.91 9.35 -0.52
CA GLN A 13 -7.48 9.33 -0.23
C GLN A 13 -7.17 10.50 0.72
N GLN A 14 -6.32 10.27 1.72
CA GLN A 14 -5.82 11.36 2.57
C GLN A 14 -5.10 12.42 1.72
N ILE A 15 -5.22 13.69 2.09
CA ILE A 15 -4.37 14.75 1.53
C ILE A 15 -2.92 14.44 1.93
N LYS A 16 -2.03 14.33 0.94
CA LYS A 16 -0.61 14.04 1.14
C LYS A 16 -0.02 14.98 2.19
N SER A 17 0.30 14.42 3.36
CA SER A 17 0.87 15.16 4.49
C SER A 17 1.77 14.24 5.32
N TYR A 18 2.79 14.84 5.93
CA TYR A 18 3.61 14.18 6.96
C TYR A 18 2.96 14.37 8.33
N GLY A 19 3.22 13.42 9.24
CA GLY A 19 2.71 13.50 10.61
C GLY A 19 1.34 12.85 10.80
N PRO A 20 0.67 13.11 11.93
CA PRO A 20 -0.57 12.43 12.28
C PRO A 20 -1.69 12.73 11.29
N LEU A 21 -2.55 11.72 11.06
CA LEU A 21 -3.77 11.87 10.26
C LEU A 21 -4.72 12.89 10.91
N ASP A 22 -5.04 13.95 10.19
CA ASP A 22 -6.14 14.84 10.55
C ASP A 22 -7.47 14.19 10.14
N VAL A 23 -8.15 13.58 11.11
CA VAL A 23 -9.39 12.82 10.88
C VAL A 23 -10.52 13.66 10.27
N LYS A 24 -10.49 14.99 10.41
CA LYS A 24 -11.46 15.89 9.77
C LYS A 24 -11.37 15.86 8.25
N GLN A 25 -10.23 15.44 7.70
CA GLN A 25 -10.06 15.26 6.25
C GLN A 25 -10.83 14.03 5.71
N LEU A 26 -11.36 13.19 6.60
CA LEU A 26 -12.12 12.00 6.26
C LEU A 26 -13.63 12.23 6.23
N ASP A 27 -14.12 13.41 6.63
CA ASP A 27 -15.54 13.73 6.58
C ASP A 27 -16.08 13.66 5.14
N GLY A 28 -17.21 12.97 4.94
CA GLY A 28 -17.89 12.84 3.64
C GLY A 28 -18.57 11.47 3.44
N GLU A 29 -19.32 11.34 2.35
CA GLU A 29 -19.90 10.07 1.91
C GLU A 29 -18.91 9.38 0.96
N TRP A 30 -18.20 8.38 1.48
CA TRP A 30 -17.18 7.62 0.76
C TRP A 30 -17.54 6.14 0.81
N ASP A 31 -17.35 5.42 -0.29
CA ASP A 31 -17.47 3.97 -0.28
C ASP A 31 -16.28 3.34 0.43
N TYR A 32 -15.09 3.92 0.26
CA TYR A 32 -13.88 3.40 0.89
C TYR A 32 -12.87 4.49 1.18
N CYS A 33 -12.07 4.32 2.23
CA CYS A 33 -11.02 5.26 2.60
C CYS A 33 -9.68 4.56 2.81
N ILE A 34 -8.63 5.05 2.14
CA ILE A 34 -7.26 4.60 2.36
C ILE A 34 -6.43 5.79 2.84
N VAL A 35 -5.81 5.60 4.00
CA VAL A 35 -4.95 6.59 4.67
C VAL A 35 -3.57 6.00 4.90
N HIS A 36 -2.54 6.84 4.88
CA HIS A 36 -1.18 6.40 5.13
C HIS A 36 -0.43 7.45 5.92
N GLN A 37 -0.08 7.11 7.16
CA GLN A 37 0.73 7.95 8.01
C GLN A 37 2.21 7.65 7.78
N GLN A 38 2.91 8.61 7.16
CA GLN A 38 4.35 8.51 6.92
C GLN A 38 5.11 9.29 7.99
N ALA A 39 5.98 8.61 8.72
CA ALA A 39 7.01 9.30 9.50
C ALA A 39 8.02 9.92 8.52
N PRO A 40 8.49 11.16 8.74
CA PRO A 40 9.58 11.70 7.95
C PRO A 40 10.83 10.86 8.18
N THR A 41 11.23 10.06 7.18
CA THR A 41 12.45 9.25 7.26
C THR A 41 13.64 10.10 6.82
N SER A 42 14.73 9.98 7.58
CA SER A 42 15.84 10.94 7.66
C SER A 42 16.85 10.91 6.49
N LYS A 43 16.53 10.30 5.35
CA LYS A 43 17.42 10.35 4.18
C LYS A 43 17.09 11.59 3.36
N GLU A 44 17.92 12.63 3.54
CA GLU A 44 18.12 13.81 2.67
C GLU A 44 17.00 14.14 1.66
N VAL A 45 15.76 14.14 2.11
CA VAL A 45 14.70 14.77 1.35
C VAL A 45 14.98 16.25 1.50
N ASN A 46 15.53 16.87 0.45
CA ASN A 46 15.79 18.31 0.49
C ASN A 46 14.49 19.04 0.86
N ASN A 47 14.60 20.22 1.48
CA ASN A 47 13.43 20.95 1.98
C ASN A 47 12.35 21.18 0.90
N THR A 48 12.73 21.21 -0.38
CA THR A 48 11.81 21.32 -1.51
C THR A 48 10.97 20.06 -1.70
N ASP A 49 11.59 18.87 -1.70
CA ASP A 49 10.90 17.59 -1.85
C ASP A 49 10.00 17.26 -0.64
N LEU A 50 10.38 17.70 0.56
CA LEU A 50 9.53 17.66 1.75
C LEU A 50 8.33 18.60 1.59
N ALA A 51 8.55 19.83 1.11
CA ALA A 51 7.50 20.83 0.97
C ALA A 51 6.46 20.48 -0.11
N ILE A 52 6.86 19.81 -1.18
CA ILE A 52 5.93 19.38 -2.25
C ILE A 52 5.34 17.99 -2.01
N GLY A 53 5.74 17.30 -0.94
CA GLY A 53 5.23 15.99 -0.58
C GLY A 53 5.50 14.90 -1.64
N ARG A 54 6.64 15.00 -2.34
CA ARG A 54 6.98 14.13 -3.49
C ARG A 54 6.91 12.65 -3.14
N PHE A 55 7.40 12.29 -1.96
CA PHE A 55 7.52 10.91 -1.48
C PHE A 55 6.36 10.48 -0.57
N ILE A 56 5.29 11.26 -0.51
CA ILE A 56 4.11 10.94 0.30
C ILE A 56 3.18 10.04 -0.52
N HIS A 57 2.74 8.96 0.09
CA HIS A 57 1.78 8.03 -0.48
C HIS A 57 0.42 8.68 -0.82
N PRO A 58 -0.30 8.15 -1.81
CA PRO A 58 0.08 7.04 -2.69
C PRO A 58 1.08 7.43 -3.78
N ALA A 59 1.84 6.46 -4.26
CA ALA A 59 2.42 6.55 -5.60
C ALA A 59 1.30 6.48 -6.64
N LYS A 60 1.39 7.26 -7.72
CA LYS A 60 0.32 7.40 -8.70
C LYS A 60 0.85 7.16 -10.12
N LYS A 61 0.17 6.30 -10.88
CA LYS A 61 0.41 6.06 -12.31
C LYS A 61 -0.94 6.03 -13.02
N ASP A 62 -1.20 6.99 -13.90
CA ASP A 62 -2.50 7.20 -14.53
C ASP A 62 -3.68 7.23 -13.53
N LYS A 63 -4.55 6.22 -13.58
CA LYS A 63 -5.71 6.03 -12.69
C LYS A 63 -5.44 5.05 -11.55
N SER A 64 -4.18 4.69 -11.34
CA SER A 64 -3.75 3.66 -10.40
C SER A 64 -2.98 4.30 -9.24
N PHE A 65 -3.16 3.75 -8.04
CA PHE A 65 -2.59 4.28 -6.80
C PHE A 65 -2.07 3.16 -5.93
N LEU A 66 -0.83 3.29 -5.43
CA LEU A 66 -0.20 2.33 -4.54
C LEU A 66 0.14 2.97 -3.20
N TRP A 67 -0.37 2.37 -2.12
CA TRP A 67 0.07 2.60 -0.75
C TRP A 67 0.98 1.47 -0.32
N HIS A 68 2.11 1.80 0.29
CA HIS A 68 3.13 0.85 0.69
C HIS A 68 3.59 1.19 2.11
N ASN A 69 3.57 0.18 2.98
CA ASN A 69 4.19 0.23 4.29
C ASN A 69 5.32 -0.80 4.36
N GLY A 70 6.55 -0.30 4.47
CA GLY A 70 7.75 -1.13 4.42
C GLY A 70 8.96 -0.36 3.89
N ILE A 71 10.01 -1.10 3.56
CA ILE A 71 11.27 -0.58 3.03
C ILE A 71 11.76 -1.55 1.95
N ILE A 72 12.02 -1.05 0.75
CA ILE A 72 12.72 -1.83 -0.29
C ILE A 72 14.22 -1.63 -0.14
N LYS A 73 15.01 -2.71 -0.23
CA LYS A 73 16.47 -2.62 -0.09
C LYS A 73 17.08 -1.81 -1.24
N GLU A 74 18.09 -1.02 -0.90
CA GLU A 74 18.83 -0.17 -1.85
C GLU A 74 19.53 -0.99 -2.95
N GLY A 75 19.73 -0.37 -4.11
CA GLY A 75 20.39 -1.01 -5.27
C GLY A 75 19.46 -1.92 -6.09
N LYS A 76 18.16 -1.98 -5.77
CA LYS A 76 17.14 -2.67 -6.57
C LYS A 76 16.36 -1.76 -7.53
N PHE A 77 16.45 -0.45 -7.32
CA PHE A 77 15.73 0.54 -8.11
C PHE A 77 16.67 1.69 -8.51
N GLU A 78 16.47 2.21 -9.72
CA GLU A 78 17.07 3.47 -10.17
C GLU A 78 16.07 4.59 -9.85
N GLY A 79 16.44 5.51 -8.94
CA GLY A 79 15.61 6.65 -8.53
C GLY A 79 15.51 6.81 -7.01
N ASP A 80 14.77 7.85 -6.59
CA ASP A 80 14.73 8.30 -5.20
C ASP A 80 13.53 7.75 -4.41
N TRP A 81 12.60 7.03 -5.05
CA TRP A 81 11.38 6.52 -4.40
C TRP A 81 11.15 5.02 -4.60
N ASP A 82 11.35 4.27 -3.53
CA ASP A 82 11.12 2.83 -3.47
C ASP A 82 9.68 2.42 -3.83
N THR A 83 8.68 3.16 -3.36
CA THR A 83 7.27 2.86 -3.64
C THR A 83 6.94 2.98 -5.14
N GLU A 84 7.53 3.93 -5.86
CA GLU A 84 7.28 4.07 -7.30
C GLU A 84 7.82 2.89 -8.10
N TRP A 85 9.02 2.43 -7.75
CA TRP A 85 9.61 1.22 -8.34
C TRP A 85 8.81 -0.03 -7.99
N LEU A 86 8.41 -0.18 -6.72
CA LEU A 86 7.54 -1.29 -6.30
C LEU A 86 6.24 -1.28 -7.12
N PHE A 87 5.70 -0.10 -7.44
CA PHE A 87 4.53 0.01 -8.29
C PHE A 87 4.77 -0.56 -9.69
N ASP A 88 5.93 -0.34 -10.31
CA ASP A 88 6.26 -1.02 -11.58
C ASP A 88 6.29 -2.54 -11.43
N GLN A 89 6.91 -3.04 -10.36
CA GLN A 89 7.01 -4.49 -10.14
C GLN A 89 5.63 -5.13 -9.97
N VAL A 90 4.72 -4.46 -9.25
CA VAL A 90 3.35 -4.94 -9.03
C VAL A 90 2.58 -4.99 -10.35
N LEU A 91 2.67 -3.95 -11.18
CA LEU A 91 1.97 -3.91 -12.48
C LEU A 91 2.52 -4.93 -13.48
N ASN A 92 3.79 -5.32 -13.33
CA ASN A 92 4.42 -6.38 -14.13
C ASN A 92 4.28 -7.78 -13.51
N GLU A 93 3.59 -7.93 -12.38
CA GLU A 93 3.44 -9.18 -11.61
C GLU A 93 4.77 -9.80 -11.10
N ASP A 94 5.83 -9.00 -10.98
CA ASP A 94 7.21 -9.41 -10.66
C ASP A 94 7.56 -9.30 -9.16
N LEU A 95 6.59 -9.56 -8.28
CA LEU A 95 6.76 -9.43 -6.83
C LEU A 95 7.81 -10.39 -6.23
N ASN A 96 8.20 -11.45 -6.94
CA ASN A 96 9.25 -12.38 -6.50
C ASN A 96 10.64 -11.72 -6.43
N GLU A 97 10.87 -10.65 -7.20
CA GLU A 97 12.19 -10.01 -7.30
C GLU A 97 12.38 -8.87 -6.29
N VAL A 98 11.29 -8.48 -5.62
CA VAL A 98 11.26 -7.40 -4.63
C VAL A 98 11.95 -7.86 -3.35
N ASP A 99 13.11 -7.28 -3.08
CA ASP A 99 13.88 -7.50 -1.85
C ASP A 99 13.62 -6.37 -0.86
N GLY A 100 13.04 -6.69 0.29
CA GLY A 100 12.64 -5.73 1.30
C GLY A 100 11.45 -6.18 2.11
N THR A 101 10.80 -5.24 2.78
CA THR A 101 9.57 -5.44 3.54
C THR A 101 8.47 -4.65 2.85
N PHE A 102 7.29 -5.23 2.66
CA PHE A 102 6.15 -4.51 2.08
C PHE A 102 4.81 -5.10 2.50
N ALA A 103 3.90 -4.20 2.86
CA ALA A 103 2.46 -4.43 2.95
C ALA A 103 1.76 -3.31 2.18
N CYS A 104 0.92 -3.66 1.22
CA CYS A 104 0.44 -2.75 0.20
C CYS A 104 -1.05 -2.83 -0.01
N MET A 105 -1.62 -1.68 -0.39
CA MET A 105 -2.92 -1.57 -1.02
C MET A 105 -2.75 -0.92 -2.39
N LEU A 106 -3.27 -1.55 -3.43
CA LEU A 106 -3.28 -1.03 -4.79
C LEU A 106 -4.72 -0.74 -5.19
N TYR A 107 -4.99 0.47 -5.68
CA TYR A 107 -6.18 0.74 -6.48
C TYR A 107 -5.78 0.74 -7.96
N HIS A 108 -6.35 -0.16 -8.75
CA HIS A 108 -6.04 -0.30 -10.17
C HIS A 108 -7.30 -0.76 -10.91
N GLU A 109 -7.60 -0.17 -12.07
CA GLU A 109 -8.77 -0.53 -12.89
C GLU A 109 -10.09 -0.61 -12.11
N ASN A 110 -10.32 0.33 -11.19
CA ASN A 110 -11.52 0.38 -10.35
C ASN A 110 -11.69 -0.84 -9.42
N GLN A 111 -10.57 -1.46 -9.04
CA GLN A 111 -10.49 -2.58 -8.10
C GLN A 111 -9.45 -2.27 -7.02
N ILE A 112 -9.63 -2.86 -5.84
CA ILE A 112 -8.66 -2.79 -4.74
C ILE A 112 -7.96 -4.13 -4.62
N TYR A 113 -6.64 -4.10 -4.53
CA TYR A 113 -5.80 -5.26 -4.29
C TYR A 113 -4.99 -5.06 -3.02
N VAL A 114 -4.73 -6.16 -2.32
CA VAL A 114 -4.06 -6.18 -1.03
C VAL A 114 -3.01 -7.29 -1.04
N PHE A 115 -1.78 -6.96 -0.67
CA PHE A 115 -0.71 -7.96 -0.62
C PHE A 115 0.35 -7.55 0.39
N ARG A 116 0.99 -8.54 0.99
CA ARG A 116 2.13 -8.36 1.89
C ARG A 116 3.09 -9.52 1.74
N ASN A 117 4.37 -9.29 2.01
CA ASN A 117 5.32 -10.38 2.16
C ASN A 117 5.29 -10.95 3.60
N GLU A 118 6.12 -11.94 3.91
CA GLU A 118 6.17 -12.57 5.23
C GLU A 118 6.60 -11.62 6.35
N ILE A 119 7.28 -10.53 6.00
CA ILE A 119 7.99 -9.68 6.96
C ILE A 119 7.09 -8.55 7.47
N SER A 120 6.37 -7.87 6.57
CA SER A 120 5.56 -6.71 6.95
C SER A 120 4.19 -7.10 7.49
N PRO A 121 3.77 -6.60 8.67
CA PRO A 121 2.45 -6.89 9.21
C PRO A 121 1.34 -6.24 8.38
N LEU A 122 0.25 -6.98 8.21
CA LEU A 122 -1.03 -6.48 7.71
C LEU A 122 -2.14 -7.32 8.34
N PHE A 123 -3.11 -6.63 8.92
CA PHE A 123 -4.25 -7.21 9.63
C PHE A 123 -5.55 -6.80 8.95
N LYS A 124 -6.55 -7.67 9.00
CA LYS A 124 -7.88 -7.40 8.45
C LYS A 124 -9.01 -7.85 9.37
N SER A 125 -10.12 -7.13 9.31
CA SER A 125 -11.46 -7.58 9.73
C SER A 125 -12.40 -7.17 8.62
N ASP A 126 -13.07 -8.12 7.98
CA ASP A 126 -13.96 -7.87 6.84
C ASP A 126 -13.22 -7.09 5.73
N SER A 127 -13.76 -5.94 5.31
CA SER A 127 -13.15 -5.03 4.33
C SER A 127 -12.18 -4.01 4.93
N THR A 128 -11.91 -4.04 6.25
CA THR A 128 -11.02 -3.09 6.93
C THR A 128 -9.61 -3.66 7.07
N PHE A 129 -8.59 -2.85 6.75
CA PHE A 129 -7.18 -3.24 6.81
C PHE A 129 -6.34 -2.26 7.64
N SER A 130 -5.30 -2.76 8.30
CA SER A 130 -4.33 -1.95 9.01
C SER A 130 -2.99 -2.65 9.14
N SER A 131 -1.89 -1.89 9.09
CA SER A 131 -0.55 -2.39 9.43
C SER A 131 -0.35 -2.58 10.94
N THR A 132 -1.27 -2.06 11.77
CA THR A 132 -1.29 -2.20 13.22
C THR A 132 -2.46 -3.09 13.64
N LEU A 133 -2.24 -4.02 14.57
CA LEU A 133 -3.29 -4.91 15.05
C LEU A 133 -4.43 -4.11 15.70
N PHE A 134 -5.67 -4.49 15.40
CA PHE A 134 -6.87 -3.89 15.97
C PHE A 134 -7.87 -4.97 16.41
N PRO A 135 -8.83 -4.68 17.31
CA PRO A 135 -9.77 -5.66 17.82
C PRO A 135 -10.55 -6.38 16.71
N GLY A 136 -10.64 -7.72 16.81
CA GLY A 136 -11.32 -8.56 15.82
C GLY A 136 -10.50 -8.88 14.58
N ALA A 137 -9.33 -8.25 14.39
CA ALA A 137 -8.53 -8.46 13.20
C ALA A 137 -7.75 -9.78 13.24
N SER A 138 -7.57 -10.37 12.06
CA SER A 138 -6.68 -11.50 11.78
C SER A 138 -5.58 -11.07 10.83
N THR A 139 -4.45 -11.78 10.84
CA THR A 139 -3.34 -11.49 9.92
C THR A 139 -3.72 -11.87 8.49
N VAL A 140 -3.48 -10.98 7.53
CA VAL A 140 -3.60 -11.29 6.11
C VAL A 140 -2.53 -12.31 5.72
N THR A 141 -2.93 -13.38 5.03
CA THR A 141 -2.01 -14.40 4.53
C THR A 141 -0.92 -13.75 3.66
N PRO A 142 0.38 -13.92 3.99
CA PRO A 142 1.47 -13.34 3.23
C PRO A 142 1.68 -14.02 1.89
N ASN A 143 2.43 -13.39 1.00
CA ASN A 143 2.89 -13.93 -0.28
C ASN A 143 1.76 -14.26 -1.28
N VAL A 144 0.60 -13.63 -1.10
CA VAL A 144 -0.55 -13.78 -1.98
C VAL A 144 -1.03 -12.40 -2.41
N TYR A 145 -1.30 -12.27 -3.70
CA TYR A 145 -1.93 -11.08 -4.28
C TYR A 145 -3.45 -11.23 -4.21
N TRP A 146 -4.08 -10.50 -3.29
CA TRP A 146 -5.52 -10.58 -3.07
C TRP A 146 -6.25 -9.48 -3.80
N LYS A 147 -7.38 -9.81 -4.43
CA LYS A 147 -8.36 -8.84 -4.90
C LYS A 147 -9.46 -8.72 -3.85
N LEU A 148 -9.77 -7.51 -3.42
CA LEU A 148 -10.87 -7.23 -2.49
C LEU A 148 -12.16 -7.06 -3.29
N ASP A 149 -13.12 -7.97 -3.10
CA ASP A 149 -14.50 -7.72 -3.48
C ASP A 149 -15.18 -6.93 -2.35
N TYR A 150 -15.43 -5.64 -2.62
CA TYR A 150 -16.03 -4.75 -1.64
C TYR A 150 -17.45 -5.14 -1.25
N ASN A 151 -18.21 -5.76 -2.16
CA ASN A 151 -19.61 -6.09 -1.91
C ASN A 151 -19.76 -7.33 -1.03
N SER A 152 -18.86 -8.30 -1.18
CA SER A 152 -18.90 -9.55 -0.42
C SER A 152 -17.94 -9.57 0.77
N GLU A 153 -17.05 -8.58 0.88
CA GLU A 153 -15.98 -8.51 1.89
C GLU A 153 -14.99 -9.68 1.81
N ILE A 154 -14.98 -10.39 0.67
CA ILE A 154 -14.13 -11.54 0.42
C ILE A 154 -12.84 -11.09 -0.27
N LEU A 155 -11.73 -11.67 0.17
CA LEU A 155 -10.47 -11.62 -0.56
C LEU A 155 -10.44 -12.77 -1.57
N GLU A 156 -10.55 -12.43 -2.85
CA GLU A 156 -10.34 -13.36 -3.96
C GLU A 156 -8.84 -13.54 -4.17
N GLN A 157 -8.38 -14.78 -4.17
CA GLN A 157 -6.96 -15.10 -4.41
C GLN A 157 -6.61 -14.85 -5.89
N GLY A 158 -5.60 -14.00 -6.12
CA GLY A 158 -4.90 -13.87 -7.39
C GLY A 158 -3.70 -14.80 -7.45
N PHE A 159 -2.53 -14.26 -7.82
CA PHE A 159 -1.29 -15.04 -7.89
C PHE A 159 -0.54 -15.12 -6.56
N ASN A 160 0.38 -16.07 -6.46
CA ASN A 160 1.29 -16.22 -5.32
C ASN A 160 2.68 -15.70 -5.73
N PHE A 161 3.40 -15.16 -4.76
CA PHE A 161 4.80 -14.78 -4.92
C PHE A 161 5.64 -15.36 -3.76
N LYS A 162 6.92 -15.04 -3.70
CA LYS A 162 7.83 -15.45 -2.63
C LYS A 162 8.47 -14.23 -2.00
N THR A 163 8.64 -14.29 -0.68
CA THR A 163 9.55 -13.36 -0.01
C THR A 163 10.97 -13.70 -0.44
N LYS A 164 11.66 -12.74 -1.08
CA LYS A 164 12.99 -12.96 -1.67
C LYS A 164 14.04 -13.31 -0.62
N GLU A 165 14.12 -12.51 0.43
CA GLU A 165 15.02 -12.71 1.56
C GLU A 165 14.26 -12.41 2.85
N ASN A 166 14.24 -13.36 3.79
CA ASN A 166 13.61 -13.18 5.09
C ASN A 166 14.70 -13.14 6.19
N PRO A 167 15.04 -11.94 6.72
CA PRO A 167 16.14 -11.80 7.69
C PRO A 167 15.82 -12.43 9.06
N TYR A 168 14.57 -12.82 9.29
CA TYR A 168 14.11 -13.48 10.51
C TYR A 168 14.07 -15.01 10.37
N TYR A 169 14.30 -15.54 9.16
CA TYR A 169 14.43 -16.96 8.92
C TYR A 169 15.90 -17.36 9.05
N PHE A 170 16.29 -17.78 10.25
CA PHE A 170 17.54 -18.47 10.48
C PHE A 170 17.26 -19.96 10.22
N GLY A 171 17.68 -20.48 9.06
CA GLY A 171 17.46 -21.89 8.73
C GLY A 171 18.03 -22.84 9.79
N GLU A 172 17.43 -24.03 9.89
CA GLU A 172 18.04 -25.17 10.59
C GLU A 172 19.29 -25.68 9.88
#